data_AF-A0A3N5K4R7-F1
#
_entry.id   AF-A0A3N5K4R7-F1
#
_cell.length_a   1.000
_cell.length_b   1.000
_cell.length_c   1.000
_cell.angle_alpha   90.00
_cell.angle_beta   90.00
_cell.angle_gamma   90.00
#
_symmetry.space_group_name_H-M   'P 1'
#
loop_
_entity.id
_entity.type
_entity.pdbx_description
1 polymer ?
#
loop_
_entity_poly.entity_id
_entity_poly.type
_entity_poly.pdbx_seq_one_letter_code
_entity_poly.pdbx_strand_id
1 'polypeptide(L)'
;MRRKLLIVVPLVLLVVALTGWGGLLLYRASMAETVPVLPTTTVKRSDVRVEVTARGDLQGGKSEMLTAPMTGVREMVLKSLRTAGELVNEGDVIAEFDTTEQAFALREAEADLAEAEQQVIQATAESEARAEEAQLSLLQAKSDVELAEIDMRINPLRGAIEARQVQLKLDAARDRLRQLESDLAARKATTEAGVAIQEAGRNKVKVKADVARRNIAAMTLKAKSSGYVAIQTNSNTNMYYGGMRLPPFQVGDAARAGMAVAQIPDLKDWVVVARIGELDRGHLEAGQPVEITVVALPDQRF
;
A
#
# COMPACT_ATOMS: atom_id res chain seq x y z
N MET A 1 -17.83 -44.83 -127.08
CA MET A 1 -18.34 -44.70 -125.68
C MET A 1 -17.85 -43.38 -125.03
N ARG A 2 -18.23 -42.20 -125.54
CA ARG A 2 -17.69 -40.87 -125.13
C ARG A 2 -18.71 -39.94 -124.41
N ARG A 3 -19.62 -40.47 -123.59
CA ARG A 3 -20.67 -39.66 -122.91
C ARG A 3 -20.58 -39.59 -121.37
N LYS A 4 -19.66 -40.30 -120.71
CA LYS A 4 -19.54 -40.32 -119.23
C LYS A 4 -18.54 -39.30 -118.63
N LEU A 5 -17.73 -38.62 -119.45
CA LEU A 5 -16.68 -37.70 -119.00
C LEU A 5 -17.11 -36.23 -118.87
N LEU A 6 -18.27 -35.83 -119.39
CA LEU A 6 -18.73 -34.42 -119.37
C LEU A 6 -19.49 -34.00 -118.09
N ILE A 7 -19.85 -34.95 -117.22
CA ILE A 7 -20.65 -34.68 -116.00
C ILE A 7 -19.79 -34.73 -114.71
N VAL A 8 -18.65 -35.44 -114.74
CA VAL A 8 -17.82 -35.67 -113.53
C VAL A 8 -16.96 -34.45 -113.17
N VAL A 9 -16.47 -33.71 -114.17
CA VAL A 9 -15.59 -32.54 -113.96
C VAL A 9 -16.27 -31.36 -113.24
N PRO A 10 -17.50 -30.93 -113.58
CA PRO A 10 -18.13 -29.81 -112.87
C PRO A 10 -18.53 -30.16 -111.42
N LEU A 11 -18.83 -31.42 -111.12
CA LEU A 11 -19.20 -31.87 -109.78
C LEU A 11 -18.02 -31.75 -108.79
N VAL A 12 -16.80 -32.08 -109.25
CA VAL A 12 -15.59 -32.01 -108.42
C VAL A 12 -15.21 -30.56 -108.12
N LEU A 13 -15.35 -29.65 -109.09
CA LEU A 13 -15.11 -28.22 -108.88
C LEU A 13 -16.08 -27.59 -107.86
N LEU A 14 -17.34 -28.03 -107.85
CA LEU A 14 -18.34 -27.54 -106.91
C LEU A 14 -18.07 -28.00 -105.47
N VAL A 15 -17.56 -29.23 -105.29
CA VAL A 15 -17.13 -29.75 -103.98
C VAL A 15 -15.92 -28.98 -103.46
N VAL A 16 -14.93 -28.66 -104.31
CA VAL A 16 -13.75 -27.88 -103.91
C VAL A 16 -14.11 -26.43 -103.55
N ALA A 17 -15.07 -25.83 -104.26
CA ALA A 17 -15.56 -24.50 -103.93
C ALA A 17 -16.32 -24.47 -102.58
N LEU A 18 -17.14 -25.48 -102.30
CA LEU A 18 -17.87 -25.59 -101.03
C LEU A 18 -16.95 -25.86 -99.84
N THR A 19 -15.91 -26.68 -100.01
CA THR A 19 -14.94 -26.93 -98.93
C THR A 19 -14.04 -25.72 -98.68
N GLY A 20 -13.64 -25.01 -99.73
CA GLY A 20 -12.91 -23.73 -99.62
C GLY A 20 -13.73 -22.64 -98.92
N TRP A 21 -15.02 -22.51 -99.25
CA TRP A 21 -15.93 -21.56 -98.62
C TRP A 21 -16.24 -21.92 -97.15
N GLY A 22 -16.43 -23.20 -96.86
CA GLY A 22 -16.61 -23.71 -95.50
C GLY A 22 -15.39 -23.48 -94.62
N GLY A 23 -14.18 -23.66 -95.16
CA GLY A 23 -12.93 -23.37 -94.45
C GLY A 23 -12.75 -21.88 -94.12
N LEU A 24 -13.14 -20.98 -95.03
CA LEU A 24 -13.04 -19.53 -94.84
C LEU A 24 -14.02 -18.99 -93.78
N LEU A 25 -15.23 -19.54 -93.73
CA LEU A 25 -16.22 -19.19 -92.69
C LEU A 25 -15.77 -19.64 -91.30
N LEU A 26 -15.21 -20.85 -91.19
CA LEU A 26 -14.66 -21.35 -89.93
C LEU A 26 -13.45 -20.55 -89.47
N TYR A 27 -12.56 -20.14 -90.39
CA TYR A 27 -11.41 -19.31 -90.04
C TYR A 27 -11.79 -17.89 -89.57
N ARG A 28 -12.85 -17.30 -90.15
CA ARG A 28 -13.38 -16.02 -89.68
C ARG A 28 -14.07 -16.13 -88.31
N ALA A 29 -14.75 -17.24 -88.03
CA ALA A 29 -15.34 -17.47 -86.71
C ALA A 29 -14.28 -17.69 -85.63
N SER A 30 -13.11 -18.25 -85.96
CA SER A 30 -12.00 -18.45 -85.02
C SER A 30 -11.15 -17.20 -84.75
N MET A 31 -11.34 -16.12 -85.50
CA MET A 31 -10.64 -14.84 -85.37
C MET A 31 -11.53 -13.74 -84.73
N ALA A 32 -12.70 -14.11 -84.19
CA ALA A 32 -13.50 -13.20 -83.37
C ALA A 32 -12.81 -13.04 -82.01
N GLU A 33 -12.01 -11.98 -81.84
CA GLU A 33 -11.39 -11.62 -80.57
C GLU A 33 -12.46 -11.41 -79.48
N THR A 34 -12.44 -12.26 -78.46
CA THR A 34 -13.23 -12.12 -77.24
C THR A 34 -12.64 -10.99 -76.40
N VAL A 35 -13.29 -9.81 -76.43
CA VAL A 35 -12.94 -8.67 -75.58
C VAL A 35 -13.08 -9.09 -74.11
N PRO A 36 -12.01 -9.01 -73.29
CA PRO A 36 -12.07 -9.43 -71.90
C PRO A 36 -12.98 -8.49 -71.08
N VAL A 37 -14.00 -9.05 -70.45
CA VAL A 37 -14.93 -8.31 -69.57
C VAL A 37 -14.21 -8.00 -68.26
N LEU A 38 -13.96 -6.72 -67.98
CA LEU A 38 -13.36 -6.28 -66.73
C LEU A 38 -14.41 -6.38 -65.60
N PRO A 39 -14.08 -7.01 -64.46
CA PRO A 39 -14.99 -7.07 -63.32
C PRO A 39 -15.11 -5.68 -62.69
N THR A 40 -16.18 -4.96 -63.04
CA THR A 40 -16.54 -3.66 -62.43
C THR A 40 -17.67 -3.83 -61.42
N THR A 41 -17.66 -3.02 -60.36
CA THR A 41 -18.73 -2.95 -59.36
C THR A 41 -19.21 -1.50 -59.17
N THR A 42 -20.46 -1.31 -58.74
CA THR A 42 -21.05 0.01 -58.52
C THR A 42 -20.61 0.57 -57.17
N VAL A 43 -19.98 1.74 -57.16
CA VAL A 43 -19.56 2.41 -55.92
C VAL A 43 -20.76 2.96 -55.15
N LYS A 44 -20.74 2.82 -53.82
CA LYS A 44 -21.67 3.48 -52.90
C LYS A 44 -20.86 4.37 -51.95
N ARG A 45 -21.36 5.58 -51.68
CA ARG A 45 -20.83 6.43 -50.60
C ARG A 45 -21.49 6.03 -49.29
N SER A 46 -20.70 5.66 -48.31
CA SER A 46 -21.12 5.36 -46.94
C SER A 46 -20.02 5.76 -45.98
N ASP A 47 -20.36 5.88 -44.70
CA ASP A 47 -19.37 6.14 -43.66
C ASP A 47 -18.42 4.93 -43.54
N VAL A 48 -17.12 5.21 -43.52
CA VAL A 48 -16.08 4.20 -43.30
C VAL A 48 -15.60 4.35 -41.87
N ARG A 49 -15.88 3.36 -41.03
CA ARG A 49 -15.37 3.31 -39.65
C ARG A 49 -14.04 2.58 -39.65
N VAL A 50 -13.01 3.22 -39.09
CA VAL A 50 -11.73 2.57 -38.81
C VAL A 50 -11.82 2.02 -37.40
N GLU A 51 -11.79 0.70 -37.27
CA GLU A 51 -11.87 0.00 -35.99
C GLU A 51 -10.48 -0.47 -35.57
N VAL A 52 -10.06 -0.07 -34.37
CA VAL A 52 -8.82 -0.56 -33.75
C VAL A 52 -9.19 -1.65 -32.77
N THR A 53 -8.62 -2.84 -32.96
CA THR A 53 -8.86 -3.98 -32.06
C THR A 53 -7.62 -4.23 -31.20
N ALA A 54 -7.84 -4.39 -29.90
CA ALA A 54 -6.77 -4.67 -28.95
C ALA A 54 -7.22 -5.77 -27.97
N ARG A 55 -6.26 -6.55 -27.48
CA ARG A 55 -6.50 -7.47 -26.36
C ARG A 55 -6.17 -6.78 -25.05
N GLY A 56 -7.01 -7.01 -24.06
CA GLY A 56 -6.84 -6.47 -22.73
C GLY A 56 -7.25 -7.46 -21.65
N ASP A 57 -6.82 -7.16 -20.44
CA ASP A 57 -7.18 -7.93 -19.25
C ASP A 57 -8.30 -7.20 -18.51
N LEU A 58 -9.28 -7.98 -18.04
CA LEU A 58 -10.36 -7.48 -17.18
C LEU A 58 -9.85 -7.48 -15.74
N GLN A 59 -9.93 -6.32 -15.08
CA GLN A 59 -9.47 -6.14 -13.71
C GLN A 59 -10.55 -5.44 -12.87
N GLY A 60 -10.59 -5.72 -11.56
CA GLY A 60 -11.42 -4.97 -10.63
C GLY A 60 -10.88 -3.54 -10.52
N GLY A 61 -11.73 -2.56 -10.80
CA GLY A 61 -11.35 -1.14 -10.91
C GLY A 61 -10.77 -0.55 -9.62
N LYS A 62 -11.17 -1.09 -8.47
CA LYS A 62 -10.65 -0.74 -7.15
C LYS A 62 -10.10 -1.98 -6.43
N SER A 63 -9.10 -2.61 -7.03
CA SER A 63 -8.48 -3.78 -6.41
C SER A 63 -7.61 -3.39 -5.22
N GLU A 64 -7.85 -4.00 -4.06
CA GLU A 64 -7.02 -3.83 -2.87
C GLU A 64 -5.89 -4.87 -2.84
N MET A 65 -4.65 -4.43 -2.60
CA MET A 65 -3.52 -5.32 -2.39
C MET A 65 -3.23 -5.48 -0.89
N LEU A 66 -3.24 -6.72 -0.41
CA LEU A 66 -2.86 -7.08 0.95
C LEU A 66 -1.41 -7.53 0.95
N THR A 67 -0.56 -6.71 1.57
CA THR A 67 0.89 -6.93 1.66
C THR A 67 1.30 -7.34 3.06
N ALA A 68 2.31 -8.20 3.15
CA ALA A 68 2.97 -8.55 4.40
C ALA A 68 3.53 -7.28 5.08
N PRO A 69 3.22 -7.02 6.36
CA PRO A 69 3.59 -5.80 7.05
C PRO A 69 5.10 -5.69 7.32
N MET A 70 5.59 -4.46 7.49
CA MET A 70 6.97 -4.18 7.90
C MET A 70 7.10 -4.20 9.43
N THR A 71 7.18 -5.39 10.03
CA THR A 71 7.21 -5.56 11.51
C THR A 71 8.62 -5.63 12.10
N GLY A 72 9.66 -5.40 11.28
CA GLY A 72 11.07 -5.54 11.66
C GLY A 72 11.60 -6.97 11.55
N VAL A 73 10.72 -7.95 11.36
CA VAL A 73 11.10 -9.33 11.04
C VAL A 73 11.19 -9.50 9.53
N ARG A 74 12.26 -10.14 9.07
CA ARG A 74 12.56 -10.27 7.64
C ARG A 74 11.59 -11.20 6.92
N GLU A 75 11.18 -12.27 7.60
CA GLU A 75 10.33 -13.34 7.06
C GLU A 75 9.28 -13.71 8.10
N MET A 76 8.00 -13.73 7.70
CA MET A 76 6.87 -14.07 8.57
C MET A 76 6.16 -15.28 7.99
N VAL A 77 5.90 -16.29 8.82
CA VAL A 77 5.24 -17.53 8.39
C VAL A 77 3.72 -17.34 8.38
N LEU A 78 3.07 -17.72 7.29
CA LEU A 78 1.61 -17.74 7.18
C LEU A 78 1.04 -18.87 8.03
N LYS A 79 0.29 -18.52 9.08
CA LYS A 79 -0.43 -19.46 9.95
C LYS A 79 -1.79 -19.84 9.38
N SER A 80 -2.49 -18.89 8.78
CA SER A 80 -3.77 -19.12 8.11
C SER A 80 -3.87 -18.28 6.83
N LEU A 81 -4.55 -18.81 5.83
CA LEU A 81 -4.78 -18.16 4.54
C LEU A 81 -6.12 -18.65 3.97
N ARG A 82 -6.95 -17.73 3.48
CA ARG A 82 -8.20 -18.03 2.78
C ARG A 82 -7.95 -18.71 1.43
N THR A 83 -8.97 -19.38 0.90
CA THR A 83 -8.84 -20.10 -0.37
C THR A 83 -8.95 -19.14 -1.55
N ALA A 84 -8.19 -19.37 -2.61
CA ALA A 84 -8.31 -18.60 -3.84
C ALA A 84 -9.73 -18.73 -4.43
N GLY A 85 -10.34 -17.60 -4.80
CA GLY A 85 -11.71 -17.52 -5.34
C GLY A 85 -12.82 -17.47 -4.28
N GLU A 86 -12.50 -17.58 -2.99
CA GLU A 86 -13.47 -17.44 -1.90
C GLU A 86 -14.01 -16.00 -1.85
N LEU A 87 -15.33 -15.84 -1.71
CA LEU A 87 -15.97 -14.54 -1.53
C LEU A 87 -15.80 -14.07 -0.09
N VAL A 88 -15.44 -12.80 0.08
CA VAL A 88 -15.17 -12.18 1.38
C VAL A 88 -15.85 -10.83 1.49
N ASN A 89 -16.17 -10.44 2.71
CA ASN A 89 -16.72 -9.14 3.06
C ASN A 89 -15.67 -8.24 3.70
N GLU A 90 -15.98 -6.95 3.79
CA GLU A 90 -15.20 -6.00 4.58
C GLU A 90 -15.04 -6.48 6.02
N GLY A 91 -13.80 -6.46 6.52
CA GLY A 91 -13.41 -6.89 7.87
C GLY A 91 -13.00 -8.36 7.99
N ASP A 92 -13.26 -9.19 6.98
CA ASP A 92 -12.91 -10.60 7.02
C ASP A 92 -11.39 -10.80 7.03
N VAL A 93 -10.93 -11.76 7.83
CA VAL A 93 -9.52 -12.14 7.91
C VAL A 93 -9.14 -13.01 6.71
N ILE A 94 -8.16 -12.54 5.95
CA ILE A 94 -7.67 -13.18 4.73
C ILE A 94 -6.43 -14.01 4.99
N ALA A 95 -5.50 -13.45 5.77
CA ALA A 95 -4.27 -14.12 6.16
C ALA A 95 -3.85 -13.72 7.56
N GLU A 96 -3.33 -14.68 8.32
CA GLU A 96 -2.69 -14.42 9.61
C GLU A 96 -1.28 -14.96 9.59
N PHE A 97 -0.33 -14.17 10.07
CA PHE A 97 1.04 -14.62 10.30
C PHE A 97 1.20 -15.16 11.73
N ASP A 98 2.20 -16.01 11.94
CA ASP A 98 2.56 -16.47 13.28
C ASP A 98 3.12 -15.30 14.12
N THR A 99 2.39 -14.92 15.17
CA THR A 99 2.72 -13.79 16.05
C THR A 99 3.55 -14.19 17.28
N THR A 100 4.05 -15.42 17.37
CA THR A 100 4.67 -15.94 18.61
C THR A 100 5.83 -15.08 19.10
N GLU A 101 6.74 -14.70 18.21
CA GLU A 101 7.90 -13.84 18.54
C GLU A 101 7.46 -12.42 18.90
N GLN A 102 6.53 -11.84 18.14
CA GLN A 102 6.04 -10.49 18.35
C GLN A 102 5.22 -10.39 19.64
N ALA A 103 4.46 -11.44 19.99
CA ALA A 103 3.73 -11.53 21.24
C ALA A 103 4.67 -11.64 22.45
N PHE A 104 5.84 -12.27 22.29
CA PHE A 104 6.89 -12.22 23.31
C PHE A 104 7.47 -10.81 23.44
N ALA A 105 7.83 -10.17 22.32
CA ALA A 105 8.35 -8.81 22.32
C ALA A 105 7.35 -7.77 22.88
N LEU A 106 6.05 -7.95 22.64
CA LEU A 106 5.02 -7.10 23.24
C LEU A 106 4.97 -7.29 24.77
N ARG A 107 5.00 -8.54 25.25
CA ARG A 107 5.01 -8.80 26.70
C ARG A 107 6.23 -8.19 27.40
N GLU A 108 7.40 -8.27 26.78
CA GLU A 108 8.61 -7.62 27.27
C GLU A 108 8.45 -6.08 27.29
N ALA A 109 7.97 -5.48 26.21
CA ALA A 109 7.75 -4.04 26.14
C ALA A 109 6.66 -3.53 27.11
N GLU A 110 5.64 -4.34 27.39
CA GLU A 110 4.60 -4.03 28.38
C GLU A 110 5.15 -4.14 29.81
N ALA A 111 6.03 -5.11 30.08
CA ALA A 111 6.74 -5.20 31.36
C ALA A 111 7.67 -4.00 31.57
N ASP A 112 8.46 -3.62 30.56
CA ASP A 112 9.30 -2.42 30.59
C ASP A 112 8.44 -1.16 30.87
N LEU A 113 7.26 -1.06 30.25
CA LEU A 113 6.35 0.08 30.44
C LEU A 113 5.80 0.13 31.86
N ALA A 114 5.38 -1.01 32.42
CA ALA A 114 4.90 -1.10 33.79
C ALA A 114 6.01 -0.73 34.79
N GLU A 115 7.24 -1.15 34.55
CA GLU A 115 8.40 -0.75 35.37
C GLU A 115 8.63 0.76 35.30
N ALA A 116 8.67 1.34 34.09
CA ALA A 116 8.85 2.78 33.91
C ALA A 116 7.70 3.60 34.54
N GLU A 117 6.47 3.09 34.51
CA GLU A 117 5.32 3.68 35.21
C GLU A 117 5.53 3.69 36.72
N GLN A 118 6.03 2.60 37.28
CA GLN A 118 6.35 2.53 38.71
C GLN A 118 7.49 3.48 39.09
N GLN A 119 8.51 3.63 38.24
CA GLN A 119 9.61 4.59 38.43
C GLN A 119 9.10 6.04 38.45
N VAL A 120 8.15 6.39 37.57
CA VAL A 120 7.51 7.72 37.58
C VAL A 120 6.74 7.93 38.88
N ILE A 121 5.93 6.96 39.31
CA ILE A 121 5.16 7.04 40.56
C ILE A 121 6.10 7.26 41.75
N GLN A 122 7.19 6.48 41.82
CA GLN A 122 8.19 6.63 42.86
C GLN A 122 8.85 8.01 42.82
N ALA A 123 9.29 8.47 41.65
CA ALA A 123 9.95 9.77 41.50
C ALA A 123 9.01 10.94 41.87
N THR A 124 7.73 10.85 41.52
CA THR A 124 6.72 11.83 41.92
C THR A 124 6.52 11.85 43.43
N ALA A 125 6.39 10.68 44.07
CA ALA A 125 6.27 10.57 45.52
C ALA A 125 7.51 11.11 46.25
N GLU A 126 8.72 10.81 45.74
CA GLU A 126 9.97 11.36 46.27
C GLU A 126 10.06 12.88 46.07
N SER A 127 9.58 13.41 44.93
CA SER A 127 9.52 14.84 44.67
C SER A 127 8.57 15.56 45.63
N GLU A 128 7.38 15.00 45.87
CA GLU A 128 6.41 15.51 46.83
C GLU A 128 6.99 15.49 48.25
N ALA A 129 7.60 14.38 48.69
CA ALA A 129 8.25 14.29 49.98
C ALA A 129 9.35 15.36 50.17
N ARG A 130 10.21 15.56 49.16
CA ARG A 130 11.24 16.61 49.19
C ARG A 130 10.66 18.02 49.21
N ALA A 131 9.52 18.25 48.54
CA ALA A 131 8.84 19.53 48.58
C ALA A 131 8.29 19.82 49.99
N GLU A 132 7.70 18.82 50.65
CA GLU A 132 7.24 18.93 52.03
C GLU A 132 8.39 19.14 53.03
N GLU A 133 9.50 18.42 52.88
CA GLU A 133 10.72 18.64 53.68
C GLU A 133 11.27 20.07 53.52
N ALA A 134 11.25 20.61 52.30
CA ALA A 134 11.68 21.99 52.04
C ALA A 134 10.73 23.01 52.69
N GLN A 135 9.41 22.78 52.65
CA GLN A 135 8.43 23.61 53.33
C GLN A 135 8.59 23.57 54.85
N LEU A 136 8.79 22.39 55.42
CA LEU A 136 9.04 22.22 56.85
C LEU A 136 10.32 22.95 57.27
N SER A 137 11.39 22.82 56.50
CA SER A 137 12.67 23.52 56.75
C SER A 137 12.50 25.04 56.71
N LEU A 138 11.68 25.54 55.79
CA LEU A 138 11.35 26.96 55.68
C LEU A 138 10.53 27.44 56.89
N LEU A 139 9.53 26.66 57.30
CA LEU A 139 8.70 26.97 58.47
C LEU A 139 9.53 27.01 59.75
N GLN A 140 10.43 26.02 59.95
CA GLN A 140 11.37 26.01 61.06
C GLN A 140 12.25 27.26 61.08
N ALA A 141 12.84 27.63 59.93
CA ALA A 141 13.67 28.82 59.83
C ALA A 141 12.88 30.12 60.13
N LYS A 142 11.60 30.20 59.75
CA LYS A 142 10.73 31.33 60.10
C LYS A 142 10.48 31.39 61.61
N SER A 143 10.17 30.26 62.23
CA SER A 143 9.99 30.17 63.69
C SER A 143 11.27 30.54 64.45
N ASP A 144 12.44 30.11 63.97
CA ASP A 144 13.74 30.45 64.57
C ASP A 144 14.01 31.96 64.53
N VAL A 145 13.65 32.63 63.41
CA VAL A 145 13.73 34.09 63.31
C VAL A 145 12.78 34.75 64.30
N GLU A 146 11.52 34.30 64.40
CA GLU A 146 10.53 34.87 65.32
C GLU A 146 10.99 34.74 66.79
N LEU A 147 11.53 33.59 67.18
CA LEU A 147 12.10 33.36 68.50
C LEU A 147 13.30 34.29 68.76
N ALA A 148 14.21 34.43 67.79
CA ALA A 148 15.36 35.33 67.91
C ALA A 148 14.94 36.82 67.98
N GLU A 149 13.85 37.21 67.31
CA GLU A 149 13.28 38.55 67.40
C GLU A 149 12.66 38.82 68.78
N ILE A 150 12.00 37.83 69.38
CA ILE A 150 11.50 37.93 70.77
C ILE A 150 12.68 38.13 71.74
N ASP A 151 13.74 37.35 71.61
CA ASP A 151 14.96 37.51 72.43
C ASP A 151 15.59 38.89 72.25
N MET A 152 15.59 39.41 71.03
CA MET A 152 16.10 40.74 70.69
C MET A 152 15.30 41.88 71.34
N ARG A 153 14.01 41.67 71.66
CA ARG A 153 13.21 42.69 72.39
C ARG A 153 13.70 42.91 73.82
N ILE A 154 14.25 41.88 74.46
CA ILE A 154 14.78 41.94 75.83
C ILE A 154 16.23 42.46 75.84
N ASN A 155 16.85 42.59 74.67
CA ASN A 155 18.26 42.93 74.50
C ASN A 155 18.75 44.22 75.19
N PRO A 156 17.96 45.32 75.28
CA PRO A 156 18.37 46.55 75.97
C PRO A 156 18.68 46.37 77.47
N LEU A 157 18.23 45.27 78.07
CA LEU A 157 18.43 44.95 79.48
C LEU A 157 19.67 44.09 79.74
N ARG A 158 20.37 43.65 78.68
CA ARG A 158 21.52 42.74 78.75
C ARG A 158 22.86 43.50 78.74
N GLY A 159 23.92 42.86 79.22
CA GLY A 159 25.28 43.41 79.14
C GLY A 159 25.79 43.48 77.69
N ALA A 160 26.70 44.41 77.39
CA ALA A 160 27.11 44.71 76.00
C ALA A 160 27.59 43.50 75.17
N ILE A 161 28.27 42.53 75.80
CA ILE A 161 28.76 41.31 75.12
C ILE A 161 27.58 40.39 74.77
N GLU A 162 26.73 40.08 75.75
CA GLU A 162 25.52 39.27 75.54
C GLU A 162 24.59 39.93 74.52
N ALA A 163 24.49 41.25 74.57
CA ALA A 163 23.64 41.99 73.65
C ALA A 163 24.09 41.87 72.20
N ARG A 164 25.41 41.84 71.99
CA ARG A 164 26.01 41.58 70.68
C ARG A 164 25.82 40.13 70.23
N GLN A 165 25.85 39.17 71.15
CA GLN A 165 25.61 37.76 70.83
C GLN A 165 24.17 37.53 70.36
N VAL A 166 23.17 38.14 71.01
CA VAL A 166 21.75 38.04 70.60
C VAL A 166 21.54 38.64 69.20
N GLN A 167 22.13 39.80 68.94
CA GLN A 167 22.08 40.43 67.61
C GLN A 167 22.65 39.49 66.52
N LEU A 168 23.83 38.90 66.76
CA LEU A 168 24.46 37.97 65.81
C LEU A 168 23.60 36.71 65.58
N LYS A 169 22.89 36.21 66.60
CA LYS A 169 21.97 35.08 66.44
C LYS A 169 20.78 35.43 65.55
N LEU A 170 20.20 36.62 65.71
CA LEU A 170 19.11 37.08 64.86
C LEU A 170 19.56 37.24 63.41
N ASP A 171 20.72 37.86 63.19
CA ASP A 171 21.27 38.05 61.86
C ASP A 171 21.55 36.68 61.20
N ALA A 172 22.14 35.72 61.93
CA ALA A 172 22.35 34.36 61.43
C ALA A 172 21.04 33.62 61.09
N ALA A 173 19.99 33.78 61.90
CA ALA A 173 18.68 33.17 61.62
C ALA A 173 18.03 33.77 60.35
N ARG A 174 18.13 35.10 60.18
CA ARG A 174 17.64 35.81 58.99
C ARG A 174 18.40 35.43 57.73
N ASP A 175 19.72 35.26 57.84
CA ASP A 175 20.57 34.81 56.73
C ASP A 175 20.18 33.41 56.28
N ARG A 176 19.95 32.49 57.24
CA ARG A 176 19.48 31.13 56.96
C ARG A 176 18.11 31.12 56.28
N LEU A 177 17.17 31.93 56.77
CA LEU A 177 15.84 32.04 56.14
C LEU A 177 15.96 32.54 54.69
N ARG A 178 16.71 33.61 54.45
CA ARG A 178 16.94 34.15 53.09
C ARG A 178 17.59 33.13 52.17
N GLN A 179 18.56 32.35 52.67
CA GLN A 179 19.20 31.29 51.91
C GLN A 179 18.18 30.22 51.49
N LEU A 180 17.35 29.73 52.42
CA LEU A 180 16.33 28.73 52.12
C LEU A 180 15.25 29.24 51.16
N GLU A 181 14.83 30.50 51.29
CA GLU A 181 13.88 31.14 50.37
C GLU A 181 14.45 31.25 48.95
N SER A 182 15.72 31.64 48.83
CA SER A 182 16.42 31.71 47.55
C SER A 182 16.60 30.33 46.91
N ASP A 183 16.92 29.31 47.71
CA ASP A 183 17.19 27.95 47.23
C ASP A 183 15.90 27.19 46.86
N LEU A 184 14.74 27.58 47.39
CA LEU A 184 13.48 26.86 47.22
C LEU A 184 13.09 26.68 45.74
N ALA A 185 13.21 27.75 44.95
CA ALA A 185 12.89 27.71 43.53
C ALA A 185 13.82 26.75 42.77
N ALA A 186 15.12 26.78 43.08
CA ALA A 186 16.11 25.90 42.46
C ALA A 186 15.88 24.43 42.86
N ARG A 187 15.54 24.17 44.14
CA ARG A 187 15.21 22.82 44.62
C ARG A 187 13.97 22.27 43.93
N LYS A 188 12.90 23.06 43.85
CA LYS A 188 11.65 22.69 43.18
C LYS A 188 11.87 22.40 41.69
N ALA A 189 12.60 23.28 41.00
CA ALA A 189 12.95 23.05 39.59
C ALA A 189 13.78 21.77 39.41
N THR A 190 14.68 21.47 40.35
CA THR A 190 15.51 20.25 40.29
C THR A 190 14.67 18.98 40.46
N THR A 191 13.73 18.97 41.39
CA THR A 191 12.86 17.80 41.62
C THR A 191 11.87 17.60 40.48
N GLU A 192 11.26 18.67 39.98
CA GLU A 192 10.38 18.64 38.80
C GLU A 192 11.12 18.13 37.55
N ALA A 193 12.36 18.59 37.33
CA ALA A 193 13.20 18.08 36.25
C ALA A 193 13.52 16.59 36.42
N GLY A 194 13.73 16.13 37.66
CA GLY A 194 13.91 14.71 37.98
C GLY A 194 12.70 13.86 37.56
N VAL A 195 11.49 14.31 37.86
CA VAL A 195 10.24 13.65 37.44
C VAL A 195 10.10 13.68 35.91
N ALA A 196 10.35 14.82 35.28
CA ALA A 196 10.27 14.97 33.82
C ALA A 196 11.22 14.02 33.07
N ILE A 197 12.40 13.73 33.62
CA ILE A 197 13.32 12.73 33.07
C ILE A 197 12.69 11.33 33.10
N GLN A 198 12.05 10.96 34.21
CA GLN A 198 11.37 9.65 34.32
C GLN A 198 10.16 9.57 33.38
N GLU A 199 9.39 10.65 33.23
CA GLU A 199 8.29 10.72 32.28
C GLU A 199 8.77 10.57 30.82
N ALA A 200 9.89 11.20 30.46
CA ALA A 200 10.51 11.02 29.16
C ALA A 200 10.96 9.57 28.93
N GLY A 201 11.52 8.92 29.97
CA GLY A 201 11.84 7.50 29.98
C GLY A 201 10.62 6.62 29.74
N ARG A 202 9.52 6.86 30.47
CA ARG A 202 8.24 6.17 30.28
C ARG A 202 7.70 6.36 28.86
N ASN A 203 7.71 7.58 28.33
CA ASN A 203 7.22 7.86 26.99
C ASN A 203 8.01 7.10 25.92
N LYS A 204 9.34 7.01 26.06
CA LYS A 204 10.18 6.21 25.15
C LYS A 204 9.76 4.75 25.14
N VAL A 205 9.56 4.14 26.32
CA VAL A 205 9.16 2.73 26.42
C VAL A 205 7.71 2.52 25.97
N LYS A 206 6.82 3.47 26.25
CA LYS A 206 5.44 3.46 25.76
C LYS A 206 5.38 3.40 24.22
N VAL A 207 6.19 4.20 23.53
CA VAL A 207 6.28 4.16 22.07
C VAL A 207 6.75 2.77 21.58
N LYS A 208 7.71 2.15 22.27
CA LYS A 208 8.17 0.78 21.96
C LYS A 208 7.02 -0.23 22.11
N ALA A 209 6.25 -0.16 23.19
CA ALA A 209 5.08 -1.03 23.42
C ALA A 209 3.98 -0.79 22.36
N ASP A 210 3.69 0.46 22.01
CA ASP A 210 2.70 0.80 20.99
C ASP A 210 3.11 0.32 19.60
N VAL A 211 4.39 0.42 19.25
CA VAL A 211 4.94 -0.15 18.01
C VAL A 211 4.79 -1.67 17.99
N ALA A 212 5.14 -2.36 19.08
CA ALA A 212 4.96 -3.81 19.19
C ALA A 212 3.48 -4.22 19.02
N ARG A 213 2.56 -3.48 19.64
CA ARG A 213 1.12 -3.72 19.56
C ARG A 213 0.58 -3.51 18.14
N ARG A 214 1.03 -2.45 17.45
CA ARG A 214 0.69 -2.20 16.04
C ARG A 214 1.25 -3.28 15.12
N ASN A 215 2.47 -3.74 15.37
CA ASN A 215 3.10 -4.79 14.56
C ASN A 215 2.32 -6.09 14.63
N ILE A 216 1.89 -6.53 15.83
CA ILE A 216 1.03 -7.72 15.98
C ILE A 216 -0.31 -7.52 15.27
N ALA A 217 -0.95 -6.36 15.44
CA ALA A 217 -2.22 -6.08 14.77
C ALA A 217 -2.10 -6.12 13.24
N ALA A 218 -0.95 -5.66 12.70
CA ALA A 218 -0.67 -5.68 11.27
C ALA A 218 -0.40 -7.09 10.72
N MET A 219 -0.06 -8.07 11.58
CA MET A 219 0.14 -9.47 11.20
C MET A 219 -1.17 -10.21 10.88
N THR A 220 -2.32 -9.55 11.06
CA THR A 220 -3.62 -10.03 10.59
C THR A 220 -4.04 -9.18 9.40
N LEU A 221 -3.98 -9.76 8.20
CA LEU A 221 -4.43 -9.10 6.97
C LEU A 221 -5.94 -9.26 6.84
N LYS A 222 -6.66 -8.13 6.90
CA LYS A 222 -8.12 -8.06 6.76
C LYS A 222 -8.50 -7.39 5.45
N ALA A 223 -9.63 -7.82 4.89
CA ALA A 223 -10.26 -7.16 3.75
C ALA A 223 -10.81 -5.78 4.14
N LYS A 224 -10.55 -4.73 3.36
CA LYS A 224 -11.22 -3.42 3.53
C LYS A 224 -12.43 -3.24 2.62
N SER A 225 -12.65 -4.16 1.69
CA SER A 225 -13.80 -4.17 0.80
C SER A 225 -14.28 -5.60 0.52
N SER A 226 -15.55 -5.74 0.18
CA SER A 226 -16.09 -7.03 -0.29
C SER A 226 -15.58 -7.37 -1.69
N GLY A 227 -15.30 -8.64 -1.95
CA GLY A 227 -14.79 -9.12 -3.23
C GLY A 227 -14.49 -10.62 -3.16
N TYR A 228 -13.53 -11.09 -3.95
CA TYR A 228 -13.02 -12.45 -3.85
C TYR A 228 -11.51 -12.44 -3.57
N VAL A 229 -11.00 -13.52 -2.97
CA VAL A 229 -9.59 -13.65 -2.62
C VAL A 229 -8.79 -14.12 -3.83
N ALA A 230 -7.89 -13.27 -4.33
CA ALA A 230 -6.89 -13.64 -5.32
C ALA A 230 -5.51 -13.78 -4.65
N ILE A 231 -5.07 -15.02 -4.41
CA ILE A 231 -3.77 -15.30 -3.77
C ILE A 231 -2.64 -14.97 -4.74
N GLN A 232 -1.64 -14.25 -4.26
CA GLN A 232 -0.46 -13.86 -5.05
C GLN A 232 0.58 -14.98 -5.09
N THR A 233 1.47 -14.92 -6.08
CA THR A 233 2.54 -15.90 -6.25
C THR A 233 3.65 -15.72 -5.23
N ASN A 234 4.10 -16.82 -4.63
CA ASN A 234 5.24 -16.84 -3.74
C ASN A 234 6.54 -16.74 -4.55
N SER A 235 7.16 -15.56 -4.53
CA SER A 235 8.44 -15.30 -5.21
C SER A 235 9.66 -15.38 -4.29
N ASN A 236 9.57 -16.05 -3.13
CA ASN A 236 10.71 -16.22 -2.22
C ASN A 236 11.76 -17.26 -2.68
N THR A 237 11.67 -17.73 -3.93
CA THR A 237 12.65 -18.65 -4.50
C THR A 237 13.88 -17.90 -5.03
N ASN A 238 15.08 -18.36 -4.63
CA ASN A 238 16.36 -17.78 -5.06
C ASN A 238 16.73 -18.09 -6.52
N MET A 239 15.92 -18.89 -7.21
CA MET A 239 16.18 -19.38 -8.55
C MET A 239 14.95 -19.15 -9.41
N TYR A 240 15.05 -18.18 -10.33
CA TYR A 240 14.01 -17.87 -11.30
C TYR A 240 14.53 -18.23 -12.70
N TYR A 241 13.94 -19.27 -13.30
CA TYR A 241 14.19 -19.62 -14.70
C TYR A 241 13.07 -19.07 -15.57
N GLY A 242 13.42 -18.52 -16.74
CA GLY A 242 12.43 -18.01 -17.69
C GLY A 242 11.40 -19.08 -18.06
N GLY A 243 10.12 -18.80 -17.82
CA GLY A 243 9.00 -19.73 -18.05
C GLY A 243 8.50 -20.49 -16.82
N MET A 244 9.17 -20.37 -15.66
CA MET A 244 8.72 -20.99 -14.42
C MET A 244 7.49 -20.27 -13.86
N ARG A 245 6.40 -21.02 -13.62
CA ARG A 245 5.23 -20.54 -12.89
C ARG A 245 5.49 -20.69 -11.40
N LEU A 246 5.55 -19.59 -10.67
CA LEU A 246 5.67 -19.60 -9.22
C LEU A 246 4.35 -20.07 -8.60
N PRO A 247 4.37 -20.97 -7.61
CA PRO A 247 3.17 -21.37 -6.91
C PRO A 247 2.55 -20.18 -6.15
N PRO A 248 1.22 -20.16 -5.95
CA PRO A 248 0.59 -19.20 -5.02
C PRO A 248 1.07 -19.45 -3.59
N PHE A 249 1.00 -18.43 -2.74
CA PHE A 249 1.28 -18.58 -1.31
C PHE A 249 0.40 -19.65 -0.66
N GLN A 250 0.99 -20.42 0.25
CA GLN A 250 0.32 -21.46 1.02
C GLN A 250 0.49 -21.25 2.54
N VAL A 251 -0.37 -21.89 3.32
CA VAL A 251 -0.19 -21.96 4.78
C VAL A 251 1.13 -22.66 5.09
N GLY A 252 1.94 -22.05 5.94
CA GLY A 252 3.31 -22.49 6.27
C GLY A 252 4.41 -21.80 5.45
N ASP A 253 4.07 -21.09 4.38
CA ASP A 253 5.06 -20.33 3.62
C ASP A 253 5.53 -19.09 4.40
N ALA A 254 6.80 -18.75 4.23
CA ALA A 254 7.36 -17.48 4.69
C ALA A 254 7.08 -16.39 3.65
N ALA A 255 6.53 -15.25 4.08
CA ALA A 255 6.41 -14.03 3.29
C ALA A 255 7.40 -12.99 3.81
N ARG A 256 8.10 -12.30 2.90
CA ARG A 256 8.97 -11.17 3.29
C ARG A 256 8.13 -9.92 3.47
N ALA A 257 8.60 -9.05 4.35
CA ALA A 257 7.98 -7.76 4.57
C ALA A 257 7.88 -6.96 3.23
N GLY A 258 6.69 -6.43 2.93
CA GLY A 258 6.38 -5.73 1.70
C GLY A 258 5.90 -6.61 0.53
N MET A 259 5.97 -7.95 0.63
CA MET A 259 5.45 -8.83 -0.41
C MET A 259 3.92 -8.80 -0.46
N ALA A 260 3.35 -8.80 -1.67
CA ALA A 260 1.92 -8.99 -1.87
C ALA A 260 1.56 -10.46 -1.60
N VAL A 261 0.58 -10.69 -0.71
CA VAL A 261 0.13 -12.03 -0.31
C VAL A 261 -1.21 -12.37 -0.95
N ALA A 262 -2.14 -11.42 -0.92
CA ALA A 262 -3.46 -11.56 -1.52
C ALA A 262 -3.91 -10.23 -2.11
N GLN A 263 -4.83 -10.31 -3.06
CA GLN A 263 -5.52 -9.17 -3.63
C GLN A 263 -7.02 -9.41 -3.52
N ILE A 264 -7.78 -8.34 -3.28
CA ILE A 264 -9.24 -8.37 -3.27
C ILE A 264 -9.72 -7.43 -4.38
N PRO A 265 -10.05 -7.96 -5.56
CA PRO A 265 -10.66 -7.17 -6.62
C PRO A 265 -12.09 -6.78 -6.24
N ASP A 266 -12.43 -5.52 -6.47
CA ASP A 266 -13.83 -5.05 -6.40
C ASP A 266 -14.62 -5.65 -7.58
N LEU A 267 -15.80 -6.19 -7.26
CA LEU A 267 -16.72 -6.80 -8.22
C LEU A 267 -17.75 -5.81 -8.78
N LYS A 268 -17.86 -4.60 -8.22
CA LYS A 268 -18.84 -3.59 -8.63
C LYS A 268 -18.35 -2.76 -9.82
N ASP A 269 -17.10 -2.29 -9.74
CA ASP A 269 -16.48 -1.47 -10.77
C ASP A 269 -15.46 -2.33 -11.54
N TRP A 270 -15.69 -2.55 -12.84
CA TRP A 270 -14.78 -3.29 -13.71
C TRP A 270 -14.06 -2.35 -14.67
N VAL A 271 -12.76 -2.59 -14.87
CA VAL A 271 -11.93 -1.84 -15.82
C VAL A 271 -11.24 -2.82 -16.75
N VAL A 272 -11.27 -2.51 -18.04
CA VAL A 272 -10.51 -3.25 -19.06
C VAL A 272 -9.23 -2.49 -19.35
N VAL A 273 -8.09 -3.15 -19.16
CA VAL A 273 -6.79 -2.60 -19.50
C VAL A 273 -6.31 -3.27 -20.78
N ALA A 274 -6.46 -2.58 -21.92
CA ALA A 274 -6.02 -3.05 -23.22
C ALA A 274 -4.65 -2.47 -23.60
N ARG A 275 -3.81 -3.28 -24.24
CA ARG A 275 -2.53 -2.83 -24.79
C ARG A 275 -2.72 -2.54 -26.28
N ILE A 276 -2.55 -1.28 -26.64
CA ILE A 276 -2.75 -0.79 -28.01
C ILE A 276 -1.38 -0.60 -28.67
N GLY A 277 -1.26 -0.94 -29.94
CA GLY A 277 -0.06 -0.70 -30.72
C GLY A 277 0.19 0.81 -30.91
N GLU A 278 1.44 1.24 -30.83
CA GLU A 278 1.79 2.68 -30.94
C GLU A 278 1.36 3.29 -32.29
N LEU A 279 1.33 2.49 -33.37
CA LEU A 279 0.88 2.94 -34.69
C LEU A 279 -0.61 3.34 -34.70
N ASP A 280 -1.41 2.73 -33.83
CA ASP A 280 -2.86 2.98 -33.76
C ASP A 280 -3.19 4.15 -32.83
N ARG A 281 -2.24 4.60 -32.00
CA ARG A 281 -2.41 5.69 -31.03
C ARG A 281 -2.96 6.97 -31.67
N GLY A 282 -2.52 7.31 -32.89
CA GLY A 282 -2.93 8.52 -33.59
C GLY A 282 -4.41 8.56 -33.97
N HIS A 283 -5.12 7.43 -33.89
CA HIS A 283 -6.54 7.33 -34.21
C HIS A 283 -7.45 7.33 -32.96
N LEU A 284 -6.89 7.46 -31.76
CA LEU A 284 -7.59 7.30 -30.50
C LEU A 284 -7.70 8.59 -29.70
N GLU A 285 -8.90 8.85 -29.17
CA GLU A 285 -9.22 10.01 -28.34
C GLU A 285 -10.06 9.59 -27.12
N ALA A 286 -9.92 10.34 -26.02
CA ALA A 286 -10.70 10.07 -24.81
C ALA A 286 -12.21 10.34 -25.05
N GLY A 287 -13.07 9.41 -24.62
CA GLY A 287 -14.52 9.51 -24.78
C GLY A 287 -15.07 8.86 -26.06
N GLN A 288 -14.20 8.25 -26.88
CA GLN A 288 -14.66 7.43 -28.00
C GLN A 288 -15.49 6.24 -27.51
N PRO A 289 -16.56 5.86 -28.23
CA PRO A 289 -17.32 4.65 -27.93
C PRO A 289 -16.44 3.42 -28.17
N VAL A 290 -16.48 2.48 -27.24
CA VAL A 290 -15.74 1.21 -27.31
C VAL A 290 -16.75 0.08 -27.18
N GLU A 291 -16.53 -1.00 -27.93
CA GLU A 291 -17.28 -2.24 -27.80
C GLU A 291 -16.35 -3.30 -27.20
N ILE A 292 -16.78 -3.92 -26.10
CA ILE A 292 -15.98 -4.91 -25.37
C ILE A 292 -16.64 -6.27 -25.52
N THR A 293 -15.86 -7.27 -25.94
CA THR A 293 -16.28 -8.68 -25.99
C THR A 293 -15.41 -9.50 -25.04
N VAL A 294 -16.05 -10.27 -24.16
CA VAL A 294 -15.35 -11.11 -23.19
C VAL A 294 -15.24 -12.53 -23.74
N VAL A 295 -14.04 -13.12 -23.73
CA VAL A 295 -13.79 -14.47 -24.28
C VAL A 295 -14.69 -15.54 -23.65
N ALA A 296 -15.02 -15.40 -22.36
CA ALA A 296 -15.90 -16.33 -21.65
C ALA A 296 -17.39 -16.20 -22.06
N LEU A 297 -17.79 -15.09 -22.68
CA LEU A 297 -19.16 -14.77 -23.09
C LEU A 297 -19.16 -14.23 -24.54
N PRO A 298 -18.89 -15.09 -25.54
CA PRO A 298 -18.65 -14.65 -26.91
C PRO A 298 -19.85 -13.97 -27.59
N ASP A 299 -21.07 -14.23 -27.12
CA ASP A 299 -22.30 -13.69 -27.68
C ASP A 299 -22.74 -12.36 -27.02
N GLN A 300 -22.01 -11.88 -26.00
CA GLN A 300 -22.33 -10.65 -25.29
C GLN A 300 -21.35 -9.53 -25.64
N ARG A 301 -21.90 -8.34 -25.87
CA ARG A 301 -21.18 -7.10 -26.20
C ARG A 301 -21.54 -6.05 -25.16
N PHE A 302 -20.53 -5.40 -24.60
CA PHE A 302 -20.65 -4.37 -23.55
C PHE A 302 -20.11 -3.03 -24.05
#